data_AF-A0A2N5XRB5-F1
#
_entry.id   AF-A0A2N5XRB5-F1
#
_cell.length_a   1.000
_cell.length_b   1.000
_cell.length_c   1.000
_cell.angle_alpha   90.00
_cell.angle_beta   90.00
_cell.angle_gamma   90.00
#
_symmetry.space_group_name_H-M   'P 1'
#
loop_
_entity.id
_entity.type
_entity.pdbx_description
1 polymer ?
#
loop_
_entity_poly.entity_id
_entity_poly.type
_entity_poly.pdbx_seq_one_letter_code
_entity_poly.pdbx_strand_id
1 'polypeptide(L)'
;MLTRSAIFQGTIHPGKEEAFFDLVENRLLPIWQRMPGAQAVRLFRPIAKDDAAPQVLFVQQIDYPDLTAIDIALASPVRDEAVAASDALYQLFDGHHYHYIFEKLTD
;
A
#
# COMPACT_ATOMS: atom_id res chain seq x y z
N MET A 1 -7.90 -2.99 17.04
CA MET A 1 -8.01 -2.50 15.64
C MET A 1 -6.92 -3.18 14.84
N LEU A 2 -7.17 -3.47 13.56
CA LEU A 2 -6.21 -4.13 12.69
C LEU A 2 -5.66 -3.16 11.66
N THR A 3 -4.37 -3.27 11.35
CA THR A 3 -3.71 -2.52 10.28
C THR A 3 -3.27 -3.48 9.19
N ARG A 4 -3.89 -3.40 8.02
CA ARG A 4 -3.43 -4.13 6.83
C ARG A 4 -2.36 -3.30 6.14
N SER A 5 -1.15 -3.83 6.07
CA SER A 5 -0.01 -3.18 5.41
C SER A 5 0.26 -3.84 4.06
N ALA A 6 0.42 -3.04 3.00
CA ALA A 6 1.03 -3.47 1.76
C ALA A 6 2.48 -2.98 1.71
N ILE A 7 3.44 -3.89 1.53
CA ILE A 7 4.88 -3.59 1.51
C ILE A 7 5.39 -3.89 0.11
N PHE A 8 5.91 -2.87 -0.55
CA PHE A 8 6.49 -2.97 -1.89
C PHE A 8 8.00 -3.10 -1.76
N GLN A 9 8.53 -4.25 -2.18
CA GLN A 9 9.95 -4.56 -2.14
C GLN A 9 10.49 -4.63 -3.58
N GLY A 10 11.61 -3.98 -3.84
CA GLY A 10 12.18 -3.96 -5.18
C GLY A 10 13.06 -2.75 -5.46
N THR A 11 13.12 -2.33 -6.72
CA THR A 11 13.86 -1.15 -7.16
C THR A 11 13.03 -0.39 -8.18
N ILE A 12 12.72 0.88 -7.90
CA ILE A 12 12.09 1.78 -8.88
C ILE A 12 13.06 1.97 -10.05
N HIS A 13 12.56 1.92 -11.27
CA HIS A 13 13.38 2.13 -12.45
C HIS A 13 14.01 3.54 -12.43
N PRO A 14 15.28 3.70 -12.85
CA PRO A 14 15.97 4.99 -12.76
C PRO A 14 15.19 6.14 -13.42
N GLY A 15 14.96 7.22 -12.67
CA GLY A 15 14.25 8.41 -13.14
C GLY A 15 12.72 8.27 -13.16
N LYS A 16 12.17 7.21 -12.55
CA LYS A 16 10.71 6.99 -12.41
C LYS A 16 10.19 7.26 -11.00
N GLU A 17 11.03 7.75 -10.09
CA GLU A 17 10.68 7.96 -8.69
C GLU A 17 9.53 8.96 -8.52
N GLU A 18 9.59 10.10 -9.19
CA GLU A 18 8.51 11.09 -9.16
C GLU A 18 7.20 10.50 -9.71
N ALA A 19 7.25 9.88 -10.89
CA ALA A 19 6.07 9.24 -11.50
C ALA A 19 5.48 8.12 -10.61
N PHE A 20 6.33 7.37 -9.90
CA PHE A 20 5.89 6.33 -8.98
C PHE A 20 5.10 6.93 -7.82
N PHE A 21 5.65 7.95 -7.14
CA PHE A 21 4.97 8.57 -6.00
C PHE A 21 3.76 9.41 -6.42
N ASP A 22 3.79 10.04 -7.59
CA ASP A 22 2.62 10.73 -8.16
C ASP A 22 1.45 9.77 -8.39
N LEU A 23 1.70 8.57 -8.93
CA LEU A 23 0.66 7.54 -9.07
C LEU A 23 0.14 7.07 -7.71
N VAL A 24 1.03 6.90 -6.74
CA VAL A 24 0.63 6.50 -5.38
C VAL A 24 -0.28 7.56 -4.75
N GLU A 25 0.13 8.82 -4.74
CA GLU A 25 -0.54 9.90 -4.03
C GLU A 25 -1.79 10.40 -4.76
N ASN A 26 -1.71 10.57 -6.08
CA ASN A 26 -2.79 11.22 -6.84
C ASN A 26 -3.78 10.22 -7.45
N ARG A 27 -3.41 8.93 -7.59
CA ARG A 27 -4.29 7.91 -8.16
C ARG A 27 -4.70 6.84 -7.16
N LEU A 28 -3.76 6.23 -6.45
CA LEU A 28 -4.06 5.09 -5.58
C LEU A 28 -4.62 5.51 -4.21
N LEU A 29 -4.05 6.53 -3.58
CA LEU A 29 -4.50 7.01 -2.27
C LEU A 29 -6.00 7.36 -2.22
N PRO A 30 -6.58 8.10 -3.19
CA PRO A 30 -8.02 8.37 -3.20
C PRO A 30 -8.89 7.11 -3.33
N ILE A 31 -8.38 6.04 -3.97
CA ILE A 31 -9.09 4.76 -4.07
C ILE A 31 -9.04 4.05 -2.71
N TRP A 32 -7.85 3.96 -2.09
CA TRP A 32 -7.69 3.33 -0.79
C TRP A 32 -8.51 4.00 0.31
N GLN A 33 -8.63 5.33 0.29
CA GLN A 33 -9.47 6.08 1.23
C GLN A 33 -10.97 5.78 1.09
N ARG A 34 -11.41 5.26 -0.07
CA ARG A 34 -12.79 4.83 -0.31
C ARG A 34 -13.04 3.35 -0.03
N MET A 35 -12.02 2.59 0.37
CA MET A 35 -12.20 1.17 0.68
C MET A 35 -13.23 1.00 1.82
N PRO A 36 -14.20 0.09 1.70
CA PRO A 36 -15.20 -0.12 2.75
C PRO A 36 -14.56 -0.41 4.11
N GLY A 37 -14.98 0.31 5.15
CA GLY A 37 -14.47 0.10 6.51
C GLY A 37 -13.06 0.62 6.78
N ALA A 38 -12.41 1.28 5.81
CA ALA A 38 -11.12 1.95 6.04
C ALA A 38 -11.30 3.13 7.01
N GLN A 39 -10.49 3.16 8.08
CA GLN A 39 -10.56 4.20 9.12
C GLN A 39 -9.43 5.22 8.99
N ALA A 40 -8.23 4.77 8.60
CA ALA A 40 -7.09 5.62 8.32
C ALA A 40 -6.24 5.00 7.22
N VAL A 41 -5.77 5.81 6.27
CA VAL A 41 -4.83 5.40 5.22
C VAL A 41 -3.53 6.18 5.40
N ARG A 42 -2.41 5.48 5.51
CA ARG A 42 -1.08 6.06 5.75
C ARG A 42 -0.08 5.53 4.73
N LEU A 43 0.77 6.42 4.25
CA LEU A 43 1.77 6.16 3.23
C LEU A 43 3.16 6.43 3.79
N PHE A 44 4.11 5.54 3.52
CA PHE A 44 5.48 5.66 4.00
C PHE A 44 6.46 5.43 2.87
N ARG A 45 7.34 6.42 2.67
CA ARG A 45 8.52 6.32 1.82
C ARG A 45 9.74 6.03 2.71
N PRO A 46 10.47 4.93 2.50
CA PRO A 46 11.71 4.67 3.24
C PRO A 46 12.77 5.72 2.92
N ILE A 47 13.43 6.24 3.96
CA ILE A 47 14.52 7.23 3.84
C ILE A 47 15.88 6.59 4.14
N ALA A 48 15.90 5.58 5.01
CA ALA A 48 17.08 4.81 5.37
C ALA A 48 16.66 3.37 5.71
N LYS A 49 17.62 2.45 5.65
CA LYS A 49 17.48 1.06 6.07
C LYS A 49 18.79 0.55 6.63
N ASP A 50 18.74 -0.48 7.47
CA ASP A 50 19.94 -1.22 7.85
C ASP A 50 20.52 -1.96 6.64
N ASP A 51 21.82 -2.25 6.68
CA ASP A 51 22.53 -2.89 5.56
C ASP A 51 21.89 -4.22 5.16
N ALA A 52 21.53 -5.04 6.15
CA ALA A 52 20.91 -6.35 5.94
C ALA A 52 19.41 -6.30 5.61
N ALA A 53 18.76 -5.14 5.75
CA ALA A 53 17.33 -5.03 5.49
C ALA A 53 17.02 -5.10 3.98
N PRO A 54 15.89 -5.70 3.59
CA PRO A 54 15.47 -5.73 2.19
C PRO A 54 15.17 -4.32 1.67
N GLN A 55 15.27 -4.15 0.35
CA GLN A 55 14.96 -2.88 -0.32
C GLN A 55 13.45 -2.66 -0.38
N VAL A 56 12.89 -1.93 0.58
CA VAL A 56 11.50 -1.48 0.56
C VAL A 56 11.42 -0.16 -0.21
N LEU A 57 10.46 -0.07 -1.12
CA LEU A 57 10.19 1.12 -1.94
C LEU A 57 9.14 2.02 -1.30
N PHE A 58 8.11 1.39 -0.73
CA PHE A 58 6.90 2.03 -0.29
C PHE A 58 6.12 1.10 0.64
N VAL A 59 5.51 1.67 1.68
CA VAL A 59 4.55 0.97 2.53
C VAL A 59 3.25 1.75 2.56
N GLN A 60 2.15 1.03 2.35
CA GLN A 60 0.81 1.53 2.58
C GLN A 60 0.23 0.80 3.79
N GLN A 61 -0.51 1.53 4.62
CA GLN A 61 -1.22 0.97 5.76
C GLN A 61 -2.67 1.45 5.75
N ILE A 62 -3.61 0.53 5.94
CA ILE A 62 -5.02 0.86 6.18
C ILE A 62 -5.47 0.24 7.50
N ASP A 63 -6.09 1.07 8.33
CA ASP A 63 -6.73 0.61 9.57
C ASP A 63 -8.17 0.16 9.32
N TYR A 64 -8.53 -0.95 9.94
CA TYR A 64 -9.85 -1.57 9.92
C TYR A 64 -10.24 -2.02 11.33
N PRO A 65 -11.54 -2.01 11.69
CA PRO A 65 -11.97 -2.41 13.03
C PRO A 65 -11.63 -3.88 13.34
N ASP A 66 -11.81 -4.79 12.38
CA ASP A 66 -11.63 -6.24 12.52
C ASP A 66 -11.34 -6.92 11.16
N LEU A 67 -11.20 -8.25 11.18
CA LEU A 67 -10.96 -9.07 9.97
C LEU A 67 -12.15 -9.08 9.02
N THR A 68 -13.39 -9.05 9.53
CA THR A 68 -14.60 -9.04 8.70
C THR A 68 -14.65 -7.78 7.83
N ALA A 69 -14.28 -6.63 8.38
CA ALA A 69 -14.19 -5.39 7.62
C ALA A 69 -13.13 -5.46 6.52
N ILE A 70 -11.99 -6.12 6.78
CA ILE A 70 -10.96 -6.38 5.77
C ILE A 70 -11.52 -7.26 4.64
N ASP A 71 -12.20 -8.35 4.97
CA ASP A 71 -12.77 -9.27 3.97
C ASP A 71 -13.80 -8.56 3.07
N ILE A 72 -14.67 -7.75 3.66
CA ILE A 72 -15.64 -6.92 2.92
C ILE A 72 -14.90 -5.93 2.00
N ALA A 73 -13.85 -5.27 2.50
CA ALA A 73 -13.08 -4.33 1.72
C ALA A 73 -12.40 -5.01 0.52
N LEU A 74 -11.82 -6.21 0.73
CA LEU A 74 -11.16 -6.99 -0.30
C LEU A 74 -12.12 -7.58 -1.34
N ALA A 75 -13.39 -7.84 -0.98
CA ALA A 75 -14.42 -8.29 -1.89
C ALA A 75 -15.15 -7.14 -2.63
N SER A 76 -14.79 -5.88 -2.35
CA SER A 76 -15.50 -4.72 -2.88
C SER A 76 -15.08 -4.35 -4.31
N PRO A 77 -15.96 -3.71 -5.12
CA PRO A 77 -15.56 -3.19 -6.42
C PRO A 77 -14.47 -2.12 -6.35
N VAL A 78 -14.34 -1.43 -5.21
CA VAL A 78 -13.24 -0.47 -4.97
C VAL A 78 -11.88 -1.19 -4.93
N ARG A 79 -11.85 -2.45 -4.48
CA ARG A 79 -10.63 -3.28 -4.55
C ARG A 79 -10.23 -3.52 -6.00
N ASP A 80 -11.18 -3.78 -6.89
CA ASP A 80 -10.92 -4.00 -8.31
C ASP A 80 -10.38 -2.73 -8.98
N GLU A 81 -10.93 -1.55 -8.63
CA GLU A 81 -10.37 -0.26 -9.05
C GLU A 81 -8.91 -0.12 -8.59
N ALA A 82 -8.60 -0.49 -7.35
CA ALA A 82 -7.24 -0.44 -6.82
C ALA A 82 -6.29 -1.44 -7.51
N VAL A 83 -6.77 -2.65 -7.88
CA VAL A 83 -6.00 -3.61 -8.70
C VAL A 83 -5.64 -2.96 -10.03
N ALA A 84 -6.64 -2.50 -10.79
CA ALA A 84 -6.44 -1.92 -12.11
C ALA A 84 -5.56 -0.65 -12.08
N ALA A 85 -5.68 0.17 -11.03
CA ALA A 85 -4.81 1.32 -10.86
C ALA A 85 -3.36 0.95 -10.53
N SER A 86 -3.13 -0.19 -9.86
CA SER A 86 -1.79 -0.67 -9.51
C SER A 86 -0.99 -1.17 -10.72
N ASP A 87 -1.65 -1.56 -11.82
CA ASP A 87 -0.96 -2.04 -13.03
C ASP A 87 0.05 -1.03 -13.56
N ALA A 88 -0.31 0.26 -13.55
CA ALA A 88 0.59 1.34 -13.95
C ALA A 88 1.79 1.50 -12.99
N LEU A 89 1.58 1.21 -11.70
CA LEU A 89 2.64 1.27 -10.69
C LEU A 89 3.65 0.13 -10.93
N TYR A 90 3.20 -1.08 -11.24
CA TYR A 90 4.07 -2.23 -11.52
C TYR A 90 4.95 -2.06 -12.77
N GLN A 91 4.62 -1.12 -13.67
CA GLN A 91 5.48 -0.81 -14.82
C GLN A 91 6.66 0.10 -14.47
N LEU A 92 6.76 0.58 -13.23
CA LEU A 92 7.77 1.57 -12.81
C LEU A 92 8.83 1.01 -11.87
N PHE A 93 8.75 -0.26 -11.48
CA PHE A 93 9.72 -0.88 -10.59
C PHE A 93 9.84 -2.39 -10.85
N ASP A 94 11.02 -2.93 -10.55
CA ASP A 94 11.23 -4.38 -10.52
C ASP A 94 11.09 -4.88 -9.08
N GLY A 95 10.22 -5.87 -8.85
CA GLY A 95 10.02 -6.42 -7.52
C GLY A 95 8.65 -7.08 -7.33
N HIS A 96 8.20 -7.09 -6.08
CA HIS A 96 6.90 -7.62 -5.69
C HIS A 96 6.36 -6.87 -4.48
N HIS A 97 5.09 -7.11 -4.15
CA HIS A 97 4.52 -6.64 -2.90
C HIS A 97 3.86 -7.78 -2.14
N TYR A 98 3.81 -7.66 -0.83
CA TYR A 98 3.15 -8.61 0.06
C TYR A 98 2.40 -7.86 1.15
N HIS A 99 1.59 -8.60 1.90
CA HIS A 99 0.71 -8.01 2.90
C HIS A 99 0.90 -8.64 4.26
N TYR A 100 0.81 -7.79 5.29
CA TYR A 100 0.61 -8.22 6.67
C TYR A 100 -0.67 -7.62 7.21
N ILE A 101 -1.28 -8.32 8.16
CA ILE A 101 -2.31 -7.76 9.02
C ILE A 101 -1.72 -7.73 10.42
N PHE A 102 -1.59 -6.53 10.98
CA PHE A 102 -1.08 -6.33 12.32
C PHE A 102 -2.22 -6.01 13.26
N GLU A 103 -2.13 -6.49 14.50
CA GLU A 103 -2.90 -5.94 15.60
C GLU A 103 -2.24 -4.65 16.07
N LYS A 104 -3.01 -3.56 16.09
CA LYS A 104 -2.52 -2.28 16.61
C LYS A 104 -2.59 -2.31 18.13
N LEU A 105 -1.43 -2.25 18.79
CA LEU A 105 -1.32 -2.31 20.26
C LEU A 105 -1.46 -0.95 20.95
N THR A 106 -1.34 0.15 20.20
CA THR A 106 -1.41 1.53 20.71
C THR A 106 -2.18 2.41 19.73
N ASP A 107 -2.76 3.51 20.21
CA ASP A 107 -3.48 4.46 19.36
C ASP A 107 -2.59 5.45 18.62
#